data_AF-A0AAD6UDP1-F1
#
_entry.id   AF-A0AAD6UDP1-F1
#
_cell.length_a   1.000
_cell.length_b   1.000
_cell.length_c   1.000
_cell.angle_alpha   90.00
_cell.angle_beta   90.00
_cell.angle_gamma   90.00
#
_symmetry.space_group_name_H-M   'P 1'
#
loop_
_entity.id
_entity.type
_entity.pdbx_description
1 polymer ?
#
loop_
_entity_poly.entity_id
_entity_poly.type
_entity_poly.pdbx_seq_one_letter_code
_entity_poly.pdbx_strand_id
1 'polypeptide(L)'
;MAVAGVNADLRARLAEAEALLAEHKLRSQELEDARQVIQRELDKIVYPVLTIPSEITSEIFIQCLPPSPAFSAEEKEGPSPSVAPLLLLQICREWRSIAIATPQLW
;
A
#
# COMPACT_ATOMS: atom_id res chain seq x y z
N MET A 1 -20.23 -53.64 23.75
CA MET A 1 -18.80 -53.32 24.01
C MET A 1 -18.16 -52.41 22.95
N ALA A 2 -18.52 -52.51 21.66
CA ALA A 2 -17.93 -51.68 20.59
C ALA A 2 -18.29 -50.16 20.64
N VAL A 3 -19.52 -49.81 21.06
CA VAL A 3 -20.00 -48.41 21.10
C VAL A 3 -19.27 -47.55 22.15
N ALA A 4 -18.81 -48.17 23.25
CA ALA A 4 -18.07 -47.47 24.30
C ALA A 4 -16.66 -47.05 23.84
N GLY A 5 -16.00 -47.89 23.02
CA GLY A 5 -14.67 -47.60 22.47
C GLY A 5 -14.70 -46.46 21.43
N VAL A 6 -15.71 -46.45 20.55
CA VAL A 6 -15.88 -45.39 19.54
C VAL A 6 -16.15 -44.02 20.20
N ASN A 7 -16.95 -43.97 21.27
CA ASN A 7 -17.19 -42.72 22.00
C ASN A 7 -15.94 -42.21 22.74
N ALA A 8 -15.02 -43.09 23.15
CA ALA A 8 -13.77 -42.69 23.76
C ALA A 8 -12.79 -42.10 22.73
N ASP A 9 -12.67 -42.74 21.55
CA ASP A 9 -11.86 -42.24 20.44
C ASP A 9 -12.32 -40.86 19.95
N LEU A 10 -13.63 -40.67 19.78
CA LEU A 10 -14.18 -39.37 19.36
C LEU A 10 -13.91 -38.26 20.38
N ARG A 11 -13.97 -38.55 21.67
CA ARG A 11 -13.62 -37.58 22.72
C ARG A 11 -12.13 -37.24 22.73
N ALA A 12 -11.26 -38.23 22.51
CA ALA A 12 -9.82 -38.00 22.42
C ALA A 12 -9.48 -37.11 21.22
N ARG A 13 -10.06 -37.40 20.05
CA ARG A 13 -9.88 -36.59 18.84
C ARG A 13 -10.43 -35.17 18.97
N LEU A 14 -11.55 -35.00 19.67
CA LEU A 14 -12.08 -33.67 19.98
C LEU A 14 -11.12 -32.89 20.89
N ALA A 15 -10.62 -33.52 21.96
CA ALA A 15 -9.67 -32.88 22.87
C ALA A 15 -8.36 -32.49 22.17
N GLU A 16 -7.87 -33.33 21.26
CA GLU A 16 -6.70 -33.03 20.43
C GLU A 16 -6.96 -31.82 19.50
N ALA A 17 -8.10 -31.79 18.82
CA ALA A 17 -8.48 -30.68 17.95
C ALA A 17 -8.66 -29.37 18.74
N GLU A 18 -9.23 -29.42 19.94
CA GLU A 18 -9.36 -28.26 20.84
C GLU A 18 -7.99 -27.74 21.30
N ALA A 19 -7.04 -28.63 21.62
CA ALA A 19 -5.68 -28.24 21.99
C ALA A 19 -4.95 -27.54 20.84
N LEU A 20 -5.04 -28.09 19.63
CA LEU A 20 -4.47 -27.47 18.42
C LEU A 20 -5.10 -26.10 18.15
N LEU A 21 -6.42 -25.98 18.29
CA LEU A 21 -7.12 -24.71 18.12
C LEU A 21 -6.71 -23.68 19.18
N ALA A 22 -6.46 -24.10 20.42
CA ALA A 22 -5.95 -23.23 21.47
C ALA A 22 -4.53 -22.71 21.13
N GLU A 23 -3.66 -23.59 20.64
CA GLU A 23 -2.31 -23.22 20.20
C GLU A 23 -2.34 -22.22 19.03
N HIS A 24 -3.14 -22.49 17.99
CA HIS A 24 -3.27 -21.58 16.85
C HIS A 24 -3.83 -20.21 17.23
N LYS A 25 -4.75 -20.17 18.20
CA LYS A 25 -5.29 -18.91 18.72
C LYS A 25 -4.21 -18.11 19.44
N LEU A 26 -3.40 -18.77 20.27
CA LEU A 26 -2.27 -18.10 20.93
C LEU A 26 -1.32 -17.50 19.89
N ARG A 27 -0.95 -18.29 18.87
CA ARG A 27 -0.06 -17.83 17.80
C ARG A 27 -0.65 -16.65 17.01
N SER A 28 -1.95 -16.68 16.76
CA SER A 28 -2.65 -15.59 16.07
C SER A 28 -2.66 -14.32 16.91
N GLN A 29 -2.84 -14.43 18.23
CA GLN A 29 -2.79 -13.29 19.14
C GLN A 29 -1.39 -12.66 19.18
N GLU A 30 -0.33 -13.46 19.27
CA GLU A 30 1.04 -12.95 19.23
C GLU A 30 1.34 -12.14 17.97
N LEU A 31 0.92 -12.66 16.81
CA LEU A 31 1.10 -11.97 15.53
C LEU A 31 0.27 -10.70 15.43
N GLU A 32 -0.95 -10.71 15.96
CA GLU A 32 -1.82 -9.54 15.99
C GLU A 32 -1.25 -8.45 16.91
N ASP A 33 -0.71 -8.81 18.07
CA ASP A 33 -0.04 -7.89 18.97
C ASP A 33 1.19 -7.26 18.29
N ALA A 34 2.01 -8.07 17.60
CA ALA A 34 3.14 -7.58 16.82
C ALA A 34 2.70 -6.65 15.68
N ARG A 35 1.63 -7.00 14.97
CA ARG A 35 1.03 -6.16 13.92
C ARG A 35 0.61 -4.80 14.48
N GLN A 36 -0.05 -4.78 15.64
CA GLN A 36 -0.49 -3.54 16.29
C GLN A 36 0.67 -2.66 16.76
N VAL A 37 1.79 -3.25 17.18
CA VAL A 37 3.00 -2.49 17.50
C VAL A 37 3.54 -1.81 16.25
N ILE A 38 3.72 -2.56 15.15
CA ILE A 38 4.21 -2.01 13.88
C ILE A 38 3.28 -0.92 13.36
N GLN A 39 1.96 -1.16 13.37
CA GLN A 39 0.98 -0.19 12.92
C GLN A 39 1.08 1.12 13.71
N ARG A 40 1.20 1.04 15.04
CA ARG A 40 1.36 2.24 15.90
C ARG A 40 2.62 3.04 15.59
N GLU A 41 3.71 2.38 15.19
CA GLU A 41 4.92 3.10 14.77
C GLU A 41 4.74 3.73 13.38
N LEU A 42 4.07 3.04 12.45
CA LEU A 42 3.76 3.58 11.12
C LEU A 42 2.81 4.78 11.21
N ASP A 43 1.82 4.76 12.11
CA ASP A 43 0.86 5.87 12.27
C ASP A 43 1.52 7.17 12.75
N LYS A 44 2.72 7.11 13.34
CA LYS A 44 3.52 8.29 13.71
C LYS A 44 4.24 8.90 12.51
N ILE A 45 4.42 8.13 11.43
CA ILE A 45 5.09 8.60 10.22
C ILE A 45 4.08 9.42 9.42
N VAL A 46 4.36 10.71 9.28
CA VAL A 46 3.60 11.58 8.39
C VAL A 46 4.09 11.35 6.96
N TYR A 47 3.15 11.26 6.02
CA TYR A 47 3.43 11.19 4.59
C TYR A 47 2.93 12.48 3.92
N PRO A 48 3.68 13.60 3.99
CA PRO A 48 3.21 14.91 3.51
C PRO A 48 2.74 14.87 2.04
N VAL A 49 3.42 14.08 1.23
CA VAL A 49 3.14 13.88 -0.20
C VAL A 49 1.74 13.29 -0.47
N LEU A 50 1.14 12.64 0.53
CA LEU A 50 -0.21 12.06 0.47
C LEU A 50 -1.28 12.94 1.13
N THR A 51 -0.89 14.04 1.79
CA THR A 51 -1.81 14.93 2.53
C THR A 51 -1.85 16.34 1.98
N ILE A 52 -0.98 16.68 1.02
CA ILE A 52 -1.02 17.96 0.32
C ILE A 52 -2.30 18.07 -0.54
N PRO A 53 -2.97 19.25 -0.56
CA PRO A 53 -4.09 19.49 -1.45
C PRO A 53 -3.72 19.31 -2.93
N SER A 54 -4.70 18.97 -3.75
CA SER A 54 -4.49 18.75 -5.19
C SER A 54 -4.03 20.01 -5.91
N GLU A 55 -4.42 21.19 -5.43
CA GLU A 55 -3.99 22.49 -5.96
C GLU A 55 -2.49 22.71 -5.74
N ILE A 56 -2.00 22.42 -4.53
CA ILE A 56 -0.57 22.53 -4.19
C ILE A 56 0.24 21.49 -4.96
N THR A 57 -0.28 20.27 -5.08
CA THR A 57 0.33 19.20 -5.86
C THR A 57 0.46 19.60 -7.34
N SER A 58 -0.60 20.19 -7.91
CA SER A 58 -0.60 20.71 -9.29
C SER A 58 0.43 21.80 -9.49
N GLU A 59 0.55 22.75 -8.55
CA GLU A 59 1.56 23.80 -8.61
C GLU A 59 2.98 23.21 -8.60
N ILE A 60 3.26 22.25 -7.70
CA ILE A 60 4.55 21.54 -7.68
C ILE A 60 4.84 20.89 -9.05
N PHE A 61 3.84 20.26 -9.66
CA PHE A 61 3.99 19.61 -10.97
C PHE A 61 4.36 20.61 -12.06
N ILE A 62 3.71 21.79 -12.07
CA ILE A 62 4.00 22.86 -13.03
C ILE A 62 5.43 23.36 -12.87
N GLN A 63 5.90 23.50 -11.63
CA GLN A 63 7.30 23.90 -11.34
C GLN A 63 8.32 22.81 -11.69
N CYS A 64 7.90 21.56 -11.90
CA CYS A 64 8.74 20.47 -12.39
C CYS A 64 8.85 20.41 -13.91
N LEU A 65 8.14 21.26 -14.64
CA LEU A 65 8.27 21.34 -16.10
C LEU A 65 9.66 21.89 -16.48
N PRO A 66 10.23 21.42 -17.60
CA PRO A 66 11.50 21.95 -18.08
C PRO A 66 11.40 23.46 -18.33
N PRO A 67 12.46 24.24 -18.02
CA PRO A 67 12.44 25.71 -18.06
C PRO A 67 12.28 26.31 -19.47
N SER A 68 12.40 25.48 -20.51
CA SER A 68 12.11 25.87 -21.90
C SER A 68 11.55 24.65 -22.63
N PRO A 69 10.34 24.74 -23.22
CA PRO A 69 9.81 23.70 -24.13
C PRO A 69 10.60 23.63 -25.45
N ALA A 70 11.63 24.47 -25.58
CA ALA A 70 12.58 24.46 -26.67
C ALA A 70 13.95 24.03 -26.10
N PHE A 71 14.34 22.80 -26.44
CA PHE A 71 15.72 22.29 -26.43
C PHE A 71 16.28 21.69 -25.13
N SER A 72 15.54 20.82 -24.43
CA SER A 72 16.25 19.69 -23.81
C SER A 72 16.57 18.65 -24.90
N ALA A 73 17.71 17.94 -24.78
CA ALA A 73 18.07 16.90 -25.75
C ALA A 73 17.02 15.77 -25.79
N GLU A 74 16.29 15.60 -24.71
CA GLU A 74 15.25 14.58 -24.50
C GLU A 74 13.95 14.89 -25.25
N GLU A 75 13.57 16.17 -25.41
CA GLU A 75 12.33 16.56 -26.11
C GLU A 75 12.39 16.38 -27.64
N LYS A 76 13.60 16.31 -28.21
CA LYS A 76 13.79 16.04 -29.65
C LYS A 76 13.30 14.65 -30.05
N GLU A 77 13.17 13.74 -29.10
CA GLU A 77 12.74 12.35 -29.31
C GLU A 77 11.23 12.15 -29.06
N GLY A 78 10.50 13.22 -28.72
CA GLY A 78 9.07 13.17 -28.43
C GLY A 78 8.75 12.96 -26.94
N PRO A 79 7.49 12.66 -26.59
CA PRO A 79 7.09 12.50 -25.19
C PRO A 79 7.78 11.30 -24.55
N SER A 80 8.62 11.57 -23.55
CA SER A 80 9.34 10.52 -22.80
C SER A 80 8.68 10.22 -21.46
N PRO A 81 8.51 8.95 -21.07
CA PRO A 81 8.04 8.58 -19.73
C PRO A 81 9.01 8.98 -18.62
N SER A 82 10.28 9.29 -18.94
CA SER A 82 11.28 9.72 -17.97
C SER A 82 11.28 11.22 -17.69
N VAL A 83 10.44 12.00 -18.39
CA VAL A 83 10.40 13.47 -18.28
C VAL A 83 8.99 13.90 -17.87
N ALA A 84 8.88 14.99 -17.09
CA ALA A 84 7.59 15.60 -16.80
C ALA A 84 6.92 16.09 -18.11
N PRO A 85 5.60 15.99 -18.24
CA PRO A 85 4.63 15.58 -17.21
C PRO A 85 4.45 14.06 -17.09
N LEU A 86 4.90 13.24 -18.04
CA LEU A 86 4.62 11.80 -18.08
C LEU A 86 5.24 11.04 -16.89
N LEU A 87 6.40 11.47 -16.42
CA LEU A 87 7.03 10.93 -15.20
C LEU A 87 6.10 11.01 -13.98
N LEU A 88 5.34 12.11 -13.85
CA LEU A 88 4.45 12.35 -12.70
C LEU A 88 3.27 11.37 -12.68
N LEU A 89 2.88 10.83 -13.84
CA LEU A 89 1.84 9.82 -13.96
C LEU A 89 2.24 8.45 -13.42
N GLN A 90 3.52 8.23 -13.09
CA GLN A 90 4.04 6.92 -12.71
C GLN A 90 4.14 6.73 -11.19
N ILE A 91 3.93 7.78 -10.40
CA ILE A 91 4.22 7.77 -8.96
C ILE A 91 3.13 7.01 -8.17
N CYS A 92 1.89 7.46 -8.22
CA CYS A 92 0.76 6.77 -7.60
C CYS A 92 -0.55 7.08 -8.33
N ARG A 93 -1.65 6.43 -7.91
CA ARG A 93 -2.98 6.65 -8.54
C ARG A 93 -3.48 8.09 -8.34
N GLU A 94 -3.28 8.64 -7.16
CA GLU A 94 -3.71 10.01 -6.81
C GLU A 94 -2.97 11.05 -7.66
N TRP A 95 -1.64 10.96 -7.71
CA TRP A 95 -0.80 11.87 -8.49
C TRP A 95 -1.11 11.82 -9.99
N ARG A 96 -1.38 10.63 -10.53
CA ARG A 96 -1.84 10.47 -11.91
C ARG A 96 -3.18 11.19 -12.14
N SER A 97 -4.13 11.04 -11.21
CA SER A 97 -5.44 11.71 -11.29
C SER A 97 -5.27 13.24 -11.31
N ILE A 98 -4.45 13.76 -10.39
CA ILE A 98 -4.15 15.19 -10.29
C ILE A 98 -3.50 15.68 -11.60
N ALA A 99 -2.41 15.05 -12.06
CA ALA A 99 -1.69 15.48 -13.25
C ALA A 99 -2.56 15.46 -14.53
N ILE A 100 -3.43 14.46 -14.70
CA ILE A 100 -4.39 14.44 -15.82
C ILE A 100 -5.40 15.60 -15.70
N ALA A 101 -5.81 15.94 -14.48
CA ALA A 101 -6.75 17.02 -14.20
C ALA A 101 -6.12 18.43 -14.22
N THR A 102 -4.81 18.56 -14.40
CA THR A 102 -4.07 19.84 -14.45
C THR A 102 -3.74 20.21 -15.90
N PRO A 103 -4.52 21.08 -16.58
CA PRO A 103 -4.31 21.38 -18.00
C PRO A 103 -2.97 22.06 -18.32
N GLN A 104 -2.37 22.77 -17.36
CA GLN A 104 -1.11 23.51 -17.57
C GLN A 104 0.11 22.59 -17.78
N LEU A 105 -0.04 21.28 -17.57
CA LEU A 105 1.02 20.30 -17.78
C LEU A 105 1.16 19.83 -19.23
N TRP A 106 0.21 20.17 -20.11
CA TRP A 106 0.09 19.70 -21.50
C TRP A 106 0.22 20.84 -22.49
#